data_AF-A0A497LGM9-F1
#
_entry.id   AF-A0A497LGM9-F1
#
_cell.length_a   1.000
_cell.length_b   1.000
_cell.length_c   1.000
_cell.angle_alpha   90.00
_cell.angle_beta   90.00
_cell.angle_gamma   90.00
#
_symmetry.space_group_name_H-M   'P 1'
#
loop_
_entity.id
_entity.type
_entity.pdbx_description
1 polymer ?
#
loop_
_entity_poly.entity_id
_entity_poly.type
_entity_poly.pdbx_seq_one_letter_code
_entity_poly.pdbx_strand_id
1 'polypeptide(L)'
;MAGFFRRLAGRTLKPRIARIPYVKYGDLVGGDIYELYKGHRSASFFTVASVELGNTTTKCILSATNLDDGKTYLLKKTVRLTKDVREPMPGEE
;
A
#
# COMPACT_ATOMS: atom_id res chain seq x y z
N MET A 1 -29.07 -41.59 -2.93
CA MET A 1 -29.50 -40.38 -3.68
C MET A 1 -29.08 -39.03 -3.04
N ALA A 2 -28.29 -39.00 -1.95
CA ALA A 2 -27.92 -37.74 -1.26
C ALA A 2 -26.61 -37.07 -1.73
N GLY A 3 -25.93 -37.63 -2.74
CA GLY A 3 -24.61 -37.14 -3.20
C GLY A 3 -24.64 -36.18 -4.40
N PHE A 4 -25.74 -36.14 -5.17
CA PHE A 4 -25.79 -35.42 -6.44
C PHE A 4 -26.07 -33.91 -6.26
N PHE A 5 -26.87 -33.54 -5.26
CA PHE A 5 -27.18 -32.13 -4.98
C PHE A 5 -26.06 -31.36 -4.25
N ARG A 6 -25.12 -32.05 -3.59
CA ARG A 6 -23.99 -31.39 -2.91
C ARG A 6 -22.96 -30.78 -3.87
N ARG A 7 -22.95 -31.21 -5.15
CA ARG A 7 -22.08 -30.64 -6.21
C ARG A 7 -22.64 -29.38 -6.88
N LEU A 8 -23.96 -29.16 -6.82
CA LEU A 8 -24.60 -27.95 -7.38
C LEU A 8 -24.57 -26.77 -6.40
N ALA A 9 -24.67 -27.04 -5.09
CA ALA A 9 -24.57 -26.02 -4.04
C ALA A 9 -23.11 -25.74 -3.59
N GLY A 10 -22.15 -26.58 -4.00
CA GLY A 10 -20.73 -26.49 -3.63
C GLY A 10 -19.90 -25.57 -4.51
N ARG A 11 -20.44 -24.43 -4.96
CA ARG A 11 -19.61 -23.37 -5.57
C ARG A 11 -18.80 -22.70 -4.48
N THR A 12 -17.72 -23.33 -4.04
CA THR A 12 -16.64 -22.62 -3.35
C THR A 12 -16.23 -21.48 -4.27
N LEU A 13 -16.50 -20.24 -3.86
CA LEU A 13 -16.09 -19.05 -4.60
C LEU A 13 -14.60 -19.20 -4.88
N LYS A 14 -14.22 -19.31 -6.16
CA LYS A 14 -12.80 -19.39 -6.52
C LYS A 14 -12.13 -18.14 -5.93
N PRO A 15 -11.06 -18.30 -5.13
CA PRO A 15 -10.35 -17.14 -4.60
C PRO A 15 -9.91 -16.28 -5.80
N ARG A 16 -10.28 -15.00 -5.77
CA ARG A 16 -9.88 -14.02 -6.78
C ARG A 16 -8.74 -13.22 -6.19
N ILE A 17 -7.69 -13.02 -6.97
CA ILE A 17 -6.62 -12.08 -6.61
C ILE A 17 -7.23 -10.69 -6.55
N ALA A 18 -7.16 -10.06 -5.37
CA ALA A 18 -7.58 -8.67 -5.21
C ALA A 18 -6.64 -7.77 -6.03
N ARG A 19 -7.20 -6.94 -6.91
CA ARG A 19 -6.43 -5.92 -7.64
C ARG A 19 -6.59 -4.60 -6.91
N ILE A 20 -5.49 -4.10 -6.37
CA ILE A 20 -5.47 -2.86 -5.61
C ILE A 20 -4.99 -1.73 -6.53
N PRO A 21 -5.72 -0.61 -6.65
CA PRO A 21 -5.28 0.52 -7.46
C PRO A 21 -4.12 1.26 -6.80
N TYR A 22 -3.26 1.84 -7.63
CA TYR A 22 -2.27 2.82 -7.18
C TYR A 22 -2.94 4.20 -7.08
N VAL A 23 -2.90 4.79 -5.89
CA VAL A 23 -3.54 6.08 -5.60
C VAL A 23 -2.52 7.04 -4.99
N LYS A 24 -2.73 8.36 -5.17
CA LYS A 24 -1.97 9.34 -4.39
C LYS A 24 -2.61 9.49 -3.03
N TYR A 25 -1.81 9.73 -2.00
CA TYR A 25 -2.33 9.93 -0.65
C TYR A 25 -3.31 11.11 -0.58
N GLY A 26 -3.02 12.24 -1.24
CA GLY A 26 -3.92 13.40 -1.27
C GLY A 26 -5.31 13.08 -1.84
N ASP A 27 -5.39 12.17 -2.82
CA ASP A 27 -6.67 11.74 -3.40
C ASP A 27 -7.50 10.94 -2.38
N LEU A 28 -6.86 10.21 -1.47
CA LEU A 28 -7.52 9.42 -0.43
C LEU A 28 -8.10 10.28 0.69
N VAL A 29 -7.43 11.38 1.04
CA VAL A 29 -7.85 12.22 2.17
C VAL A 29 -8.79 13.36 1.76
N GLY A 30 -9.13 13.44 0.47
CA GLY A 30 -10.33 14.14 0.01
C GLY A 30 -10.29 15.67 0.12
N GLY A 31 -9.15 16.29 -0.20
CA GLY A 31 -9.03 17.75 -0.31
C GLY A 31 -7.60 18.25 -0.15
N ASP A 32 -7.39 19.53 -0.46
CA ASP A 32 -6.14 20.25 -0.21
C ASP A 32 -5.60 19.91 1.18
N ILE A 33 -4.29 19.64 1.24
CA ILE A 33 -3.54 19.25 2.45
C ILE A 33 -3.87 20.16 3.66
N TYR A 34 -4.31 21.39 3.39
CA TYR A 34 -4.81 22.38 4.35
C TYR A 34 -6.11 22.04 5.08
N GLU A 35 -7.11 21.43 4.43
CA GLU A 35 -8.38 21.08 5.10
C GLU A 35 -8.24 19.85 6.01
N LEU A 36 -7.25 19.02 5.72
CA LEU A 36 -6.77 17.92 6.56
C LEU A 36 -6.22 18.43 7.90
N TYR A 37 -5.42 19.52 7.87
CA TYR A 37 -4.89 20.20 9.05
C TYR A 37 -5.97 20.88 9.90
N LYS A 38 -7.12 21.23 9.31
CA LYS A 38 -8.27 21.84 10.01
C LYS A 38 -9.24 20.83 10.63
N GLY A 39 -9.00 19.53 10.50
CA GLY A 39 -9.74 18.49 11.22
C GLY A 39 -11.13 18.15 10.68
N HIS A 40 -11.50 18.59 9.47
CA HIS A 40 -12.87 18.42 8.95
C HIS A 40 -13.15 17.06 8.29
N ARG A 41 -12.14 16.23 8.02
CA ARG A 41 -12.32 14.83 7.56
C ARG A 41 -11.27 13.93 8.19
N SER A 42 -11.66 13.25 9.26
CA SER A 42 -10.84 12.30 10.00
C SER A 42 -10.89 10.89 9.41
N ALA A 43 -10.71 10.75 8.09
CA ALA A 43 -10.47 9.41 7.55
C ALA A 43 -9.13 8.93 8.11
N SER A 44 -9.19 7.99 9.06
CA SER A 44 -8.00 7.51 9.76
C SER A 44 -7.33 6.44 8.91
N PHE A 45 -6.16 6.76 8.36
CA PHE A 45 -5.39 5.82 7.55
C PHE A 45 -4.25 5.21 8.36
N PHE A 46 -4.21 3.89 8.45
CA PHE A 46 -3.02 3.18 8.91
C PHE A 46 -2.10 2.93 7.71
N THR A 47 -0.88 3.49 7.75
CA THR A 47 0.07 3.39 6.64
C THR A 47 1.25 2.49 7.01
N VAL A 48 1.53 1.50 6.17
CA VAL A 48 2.67 0.58 6.32
C VAL A 48 3.63 0.78 5.16
N ALA A 49 4.92 0.89 5.47
CA ALA A 49 6.00 0.89 4.51
C ALA A 49 6.76 -0.44 4.60
N SER A 50 6.75 -1.22 3.52
CA SER A 50 7.69 -2.33 3.34
C SER A 50 8.84 -1.84 2.49
N VAL A 51 10.02 -1.76 3.09
CA VAL A 51 11.21 -1.20 2.46
C VAL A 51 12.26 -2.28 2.30
N GLU A 52 12.70 -2.47 1.08
CA GLU A 52 13.87 -3.29 0.75
C GLU A 52 15.04 -2.34 0.43
N LEU A 53 16.11 -2.49 1.19
CA LEU A 53 17.35 -1.75 1.02
C LEU A 53 18.35 -2.65 0.30
N GLY A 54 18.69 -2.29 -0.94
CA GLY A 54 19.87 -2.82 -1.62
C GLY A 54 21.05 -1.85 -1.52
N ASN A 55 22.22 -2.26 -1.99
CA ASN A 55 23.45 -1.46 -1.92
C ASN A 55 23.33 -0.07 -2.59
N THR A 56 22.48 0.08 -3.62
CA THR A 56 22.37 1.34 -4.40
C THR A 56 20.92 1.78 -4.65
N THR A 57 19.93 0.96 -4.29
CA THR A 57 18.52 1.31 -4.52
C THR A 57 17.66 0.96 -3.32
N THR A 58 16.76 1.87 -2.96
CA THR A 58 15.67 1.60 -2.03
C THR A 58 14.41 1.36 -2.83
N LYS A 59 13.86 0.14 -2.74
CA LYS A 59 12.52 -0.15 -3.24
C LYS A 59 11.57 -0.17 -2.06
N CYS A 60 10.45 0.53 -2.19
CA CYS A 60 9.49 0.70 -1.13
C CYS A 60 8.09 0.50 -1.67
N ILE A 61 7.31 -0.36 -1.01
CA ILE A 61 5.87 -0.45 -1.22
C ILE A 61 5.19 0.24 -0.04
N LEU A 62 4.48 1.32 -0.34
CA LEU A 62 3.63 1.99 0.65
C LEU A 62 2.20 1.51 0.48
N SER A 63 1.60 1.07 1.58
CA SER A 63 0.19 0.69 1.64
C SER A 63 -0.52 1.51 2.69
N ALA A 64 -1.75 1.95 2.39
CA ALA A 64 -2.60 2.66 3.34
C ALA A 64 -3.94 1.93 3.46
N THR A 65 -4.35 1.66 4.70
CA THR A 65 -5.64 1.06 5.02
C THR A 65 -6.52 2.13 5.65
N ASN A 66 -7.67 2.41 5.04
CA ASN A 66 -8.68 3.26 5.65
C ASN A 66 -9.36 2.47 6.78
N LEU A 67 -9.33 2.99 8.00
CA LEU A 67 -9.91 2.33 9.17
C LEU A 67 -11.44 2.43 9.21
N ASP A 68 -12.03 3.36 8.46
CA ASP A 68 -13.50 3.52 8.41
C ASP A 68 -14.17 2.43 7.56
N ASP A 69 -13.56 2.08 6.41
CA ASP A 69 -14.12 1.12 5.46
C ASP A 69 -13.29 -0.17 5.28
N GLY A 70 -12.14 -0.27 5.95
CA GLY A 70 -11.23 -1.42 5.92
C GLY A 70 -10.50 -1.64 4.59
N LYS A 71 -10.60 -0.72 3.62
CA LYS A 71 -9.97 -0.90 2.31
C LYS A 71 -8.51 -0.53 2.33
N THR A 72 -7.70 -1.36 1.66
CA THR A 72 -6.26 -1.14 1.50
C THR A 72 -5.93 -0.65 0.10
N TYR A 73 -5.05 0.34 0.03
CA TYR A 73 -4.62 1.01 -1.19
C TYR A 73 -3.10 0.98 -1.31
N LEU A 74 -2.58 0.91 -2.54
CA LEU A 74 -1.15 1.08 -2.80
C LEU A 74 -0.86 2.56 -3.06
N LEU A 75 0.00 3.16 -2.25
CA LEU A 75 0.35 4.57 -2.42
C LEU A 75 1.44 4.72 -3.47
N LYS A 76 1.18 5.56 -4.47
CA LYS A 76 2.18 5.98 -5.45
C LYS A 76 3.02 7.12 -4.86
N LYS A 77 4.09 6.78 -4.13
CA LYS A 77 5.07 7.75 -3.63
C LYS A 77 6.48 7.31 -3.97
N THR A 78 7.29 8.25 -4.45
CA THR A 78 8.73 8.03 -4.63
C THR A 78 9.41 8.28 -3.30
N VAL A 79 10.00 7.24 -2.71
CA VAL A 79 10.91 7.36 -1.57
C VAL A 79 12.32 7.54 -2.11
N ARG A 80 13.02 8.57 -1.65
CA ARG A 80 14.43 8.81 -1.98
C ARG A 80 15.27 8.54 -0.76
N LEU A 81 16.51 8.10 -0.96
CA LEU A 81 17.50 8.09 0.10
C LEU A 81 17.71 9.53 0.57
N THR A 82 17.87 9.71 1.88
CA THR A 82 18.10 11.02 2.50
C THR A 82 19.55 11.47 2.40
N LYS A 83 20.46 10.56 2.04
CA LYS A 83 21.87 10.82 1.83
C LYS A 83 22.27 10.34 0.44
N ASP A 84 23.11 11.14 -0.21
CA ASP A 84 23.79 10.72 -1.43
C ASP A 84 24.81 9.63 -1.10
N VAL A 85 24.87 8.60 -1.95
CA VAL A 85 25.91 7.58 -1.87
C VAL A 85 27.20 8.23 -2.38
N ARG A 86 28.20 8.37 -1.49
CA ARG A 86 29.54 8.79 -1.91
C ARG A 86 30.24 7.66 -2.65
N GLU A 87 31.21 8.01 -3.48
CA GLU A 87 32.13 7.04 -4.07
C GLU A 87 32.95 6.34 -2.97
N PRO A 88 33.35 5.07 -3.17
CA PRO A 88 34.20 4.34 -2.23
C PRO A 88 35.55 5.05 -2.04
N MET A 89 36.07 5.01 -0.81
CA MET A 89 37.42 5.53 -0.53
C MET A 89 38.48 4.52 -0.99
N PRO A 90 39.74 4.96 -1.20
CA PRO A 90 40.83 4.04 -1.49
C PRO A 90 40.92 2.95 -0.42
N GLY A 91 40.70 1.69 -0.82
CA GLY A 91 40.73 0.53 0.08
C GLY A 91 39.37 0.06 0.61
N GLU A 92 38.27 0.68 0.21
CA GLU A 92 36.91 0.15 0.39
C GLU A 92 36.48 -0.60 -0.88
N GLU A 93 36.00 -1.84 -0.77
CA GLU A 93 35.27 -2.58 -1.83
C GLU A 93 33.75 -2.38 -1.71
#